data_AF-A0A522X1M9-F1
#
_entry.id   AF-A0A522X1M9-F1
#
_cell.length_a   1.000
_cell.length_b   1.000
_cell.length_c   1.000
_cell.angle_alpha   90.00
_cell.angle_beta   90.00
_cell.angle_gamma   90.00
#
_symmetry.space_group_name_H-M   'P 1'
#
loop_
_entity.id
_entity.type
_entity.pdbx_description
1 polymer ?
#
loop_
_entity_poly.entity_id
_entity_poly.type
_entity_poly.pdbx_seq_one_letter_code
_entity_poly.pdbx_strand_id
1 'polypeptide(L)' 'MTEAGWQAWELLTGSIGAIRIGPRGGITGLDLPALLIQAQALGYDQPLLARLLPFAERGMVTGAAKNNEKEG' A
#
# COMPACT_ATOMS: atom_id res chain seq x y z
N MET A 1 14.13 -4.58 11.54
CA MET A 1 12.72 -4.40 11.11
C MET A 1 11.84 -5.07 12.14
N THR A 2 10.73 -4.46 12.57
CA THR A 2 9.77 -5.09 13.52
C THR A 2 8.90 -6.10 12.77
N GLU A 3 8.28 -7.05 13.49
CA GLU A 3 7.34 -8.02 12.91
C GLU A 3 6.18 -7.34 12.17
N ALA A 4 5.56 -6.33 12.80
CA ALA A 4 4.50 -5.55 12.18
C ALA A 4 4.96 -4.81 10.91
N GLY A 5 6.20 -4.32 10.90
CA GLY A 5 6.80 -3.70 9.72
C GLY A 5 7.01 -4.71 8.59
N TRP A 6 7.41 -5.94 8.93
CA TRP A 6 7.53 -7.04 7.98
C TRP A 6 6.17 -7.46 7.42
N GLN A 7 5.16 -7.68 8.28
CA GLN A 7 3.80 -8.04 7.87
C GLN A 7 3.17 -6.97 6.96
N ALA A 8 3.39 -5.69 7.27
CA ALA A 8 2.96 -4.59 6.39
C ALA A 8 3.66 -4.66 5.03
N TRP A 9 4.96 -4.95 4.99
CA TRP A 9 5.73 -5.07 3.75
C TRP A 9 5.30 -6.28 2.90
N GLU A 10 5.09 -7.43 3.52
CA GLU A 10 4.60 -8.64 2.87
C GLU A 10 3.21 -8.39 2.27
N LEU A 11 2.30 -7.78 3.04
CA LEU A 11 0.97 -7.42 2.57
C LEU A 11 1.02 -6.49 1.36
N LEU A 12 1.88 -5.47 1.37
CA LEU A 12 2.00 -4.50 0.27
C LEU A 12 2.57 -5.13 -0.99
N THR A 13 3.62 -5.95 -0.87
CA THR A 13 4.29 -6.54 -2.03
C THR A 13 3.53 -7.74 -2.61
N GLY A 14 2.71 -8.42 -1.80
CA GLY A 14 1.83 -9.50 -2.24
C GLY A 14 0.51 -9.03 -2.88
N SER A 15 0.15 -7.75 -2.79
CA SER A 15 -1.19 -7.25 -3.11
C SER A 15 -1.20 -6.22 -4.24
N ILE A 16 -0.56 -6.53 -5.37
CA ILE A 16 -0.53 -5.63 -6.53
C ILE A 16 -1.93 -5.23 -7.01
N GLY A 17 -2.91 -6.12 -6.87
CA GLY A 17 -4.32 -5.87 -7.21
C GLY A 17 -5.01 -4.82 -6.32
N ALA A 18 -4.40 -4.46 -5.18
CA ALA A 18 -4.90 -3.39 -4.32
C ALA A 18 -4.39 -2.01 -4.74
N ILE A 19 -3.52 -1.89 -5.75
CA ILE A 19 -3.07 -0.58 -6.24
C ILE A 19 -4.22 0.10 -6.99
N ARG A 20 -4.54 1.34 -6.61
CA ARG A 20 -5.51 2.18 -7.30
C ARG A 20 -4.83 3.00 -8.38
N ILE A 21 -5.32 2.88 -9.61
CA ILE A 21 -4.82 3.58 -10.79
C ILE A 21 -5.87 4.59 -11.25
N GLY A 22 -5.43 5.84 -11.44
CA GLY A 22 -6.28 6.91 -11.95
C GLY A 22 -6.48 6.84 -13.48
N PRO A 23 -7.40 7.65 -14.04
CA PRO A 23 -7.77 7.58 -15.46
C PRO A 23 -6.62 7.82 -16.46
N ARG A 24 -5.54 8.47 -16.02
CA ARG A 24 -4.34 8.74 -16.81
C ARG A 24 -3.18 7.77 -16.53
N GLY A 25 -3.44 6.64 -15.87
CA GLY A 25 -2.44 5.61 -15.58
C GLY A 25 -1.58 5.85 -14.34
N GLY A 26 -1.72 7.00 -13.66
CA GLY A 26 -0.97 7.29 -12.43
C GLY A 26 -1.50 6.54 -11.21
N ILE A 27 -0.61 6.14 -10.30
CA ILE A 27 -0.98 5.56 -9.01
C ILE A 27 -1.62 6.64 -8.13
N THR A 28 -2.84 6.38 -7.65
CA THR A 28 -3.60 7.33 -6.81
C THR A 28 -3.73 6.86 -5.36
N GLY A 29 -3.37 5.62 -5.05
CA GLY A 29 -3.40 5.10 -3.67
C GLY A 29 -3.50 3.58 -3.61
N LEU A 30 -3.91 3.08 -2.44
CA LEU A 30 -4.17 1.68 -2.15
C LEU A 30 -5.64 1.45 -1.82
N ASP A 31 -6.13 0.25 -2.12
CA ASP A 31 -7.38 -0.23 -1.57
C ASP A 31 -7.17 -0.70 -0.12
N LEU A 32 -7.20 0.26 0.80
CA LEU A 32 -7.01 -0.01 2.22
C LEU A 32 -8.01 -1.03 2.79
N PRO A 33 -9.32 -0.99 2.44
CA PRO A 33 -10.25 -2.04 2.83
C PRO A 33 -9.83 -3.44 2.37
N ALA A 34 -9.43 -3.61 1.10
CA ALA A 34 -8.98 -4.91 0.59
C ALA A 34 -7.74 -5.42 1.33
N LEU A 35 -6.78 -4.53 1.60
CA LEU A 35 -5.58 -4.86 2.37
C LEU A 35 -5.91 -5.29 3.81
N LEU A 36 -6.87 -4.63 4.47
CA LEU A 36 -7.29 -5.01 5.82
C LEU A 36 -8.04 -6.35 5.87
N ILE A 37 -8.85 -6.65 4.84
CA ILE A 37 -9.50 -7.96 4.69
C ILE A 37 -8.43 -9.05 4.51
N GLN A 38 -7.43 -8.81 3.69
CA GLN A 38 -6.34 -9.76 3.48
C GLN A 38 -5.49 -9.92 4.75
N ALA A 39 -5.19 -8.84 5.45
CA ALA A 39 -4.52 -8.87 6.75
C ALA A 39 -5.28 -9.73 7.77
N GLN A 40 -6.62 -9.61 7.81
CA GLN A 40 -7.47 -10.47 8.63
C GLN A 40 -7.31 -11.94 8.29
N ALA A 41 -7.34 -12.27 7.00
CA ALA A 41 -7.20 -13.65 6.52
C ALA A 41 -5.82 -14.26 6.85
N LEU A 42 -4.79 -13.41 6.90
CA LEU A 42 -3.42 -13.79 7.27
C LEU A 42 -3.17 -13.83 8.80
N GLY A 43 -4.17 -13.44 9.61
CA GLY A 43 -4.05 -13.41 11.07
C GLY A 43 -3.20 -12.25 11.59
N TYR A 44 -3.01 -11.19 10.81
CA TYR A 44 -2.24 -10.02 11.23
C TYR A 44 -3.06 -9.05 12.09
N ASP A 45 -2.37 -8.24 12.89
CA ASP A 45 -2.98 -7.19 13.72
C ASP A 45 -3.55 -6.06 12.83
N GLN A 46 -4.86 -6.10 12.61
CA GLN A 46 -5.57 -5.11 11.79
C GLN A 46 -5.46 -3.67 12.35
N PRO A 47 -5.72 -3.39 13.64
CA PRO A 47 -5.51 -2.04 14.19
C PRO A 47 -4.11 -1.48 13.93
N LEU A 48 -3.08 -2.30 14.07
CA LEU A 48 -1.71 -1.89 13.82
C LEU A 48 -1.47 -1.62 12.33
N LEU A 49 -1.94 -2.49 11.44
CA LEU A 49 -1.82 -2.30 10.00
C LEU A 49 -2.64 -1.10 9.50
N ALA A 50 -3.83 -0.87 10.03
CA ALA A 50 -4.63 0.32 9.73
C ALA A 50 -3.87 1.62 10.06
N ARG A 51 -2.96 1.58 11.04
CA ARG A 51 -2.08 2.71 11.36
C ARG A 51 -0.88 2.81 10.41
N LEU A 52 -0.32 1.69 9.95
CA LEU A 52 0.88 1.65 9.11
C LEU A 52 0.60 1.89 7.62
N LEU A 53 -0.46 1.29 7.07
CA LEU A 53 -0.78 1.31 5.64
C LEU A 53 -0.90 2.74 5.05
N PRO A 54 -1.45 3.75 5.74
CA PRO A 54 -1.47 5.12 5.22
C PRO A 54 -0.09 5.73 4.98
N PHE A 55 0.95 5.32 5.74
CA PHE A 55 2.32 5.78 5.49
C PHE A 55 2.89 5.16 4.20
N ALA A 56 2.61 3.87 3.98
CA ALA A 56 2.99 3.19 2.76
C ALA A 56 2.30 3.79 1.52
N GLU A 57 1.00 4.06 1.60
CA GLU A 57 0.25 4.71 0.52
C GLU A 57 0.86 6.06 0.15
N ARG A 58 1.13 6.92 1.15
CA ARG A 58 1.78 8.22 0.91
C ARG A 58 3.14 8.08 0.25
N GLY A 59 3.96 7.13 0.70
CA GLY A 59 5.26 6.85 0.10
C GLY A 59 5.13 6.43 -1.37
N MET A 60 4.22 5.52 -1.67
CA MET A 60 3.95 5.03 -3.01
C MET A 60 3.45 6.13 -3.96
N VAL A 61 2.44 6.92 -3.54
CA VAL A 61 1.89 8.02 -4.34
C VAL A 61 2.95 9.08 -4.62
N THR A 62 3.73 9.47 -3.59
CA THR A 62 4.81 10.45 -3.75
C THR A 62 5.92 9.93 -4.65
N GLY A 63 6.30 8.66 -4.52
CA GLY A 63 7.31 8.02 -5.36
C GLY A 63 6.88 7.92 -6.83
N ALA A 64 5.63 7.52 -7.07
CA ALA A 64 5.06 7.42 -8.41
C ALA A 64 4.98 8.80 -9.10
N ALA A 65 4.56 9.84 -8.37
CA ALA A 65 4.51 11.21 -8.91
C ALA A 65 5.89 11.69 -9.38
N LYS A 66 6.95 11.45 -8.58
CA LYS A 66 8.33 11.81 -8.93
C LYS A 66 8.87 11.07 -10.15
N ASN A 67 8.43 9.84 -10.40
CA ASN A 67 8.85 9.10 -11.59
C ASN A 67 8.19 9.67 -12.85
N ASN A 68 6.90 10.02 -12.77
CA ASN A 68 6.19 10.65 -13.89
C ASN A 68 6.80 12.01 -14.28
N GLU A 69 7.32 12.79 -13.31
CA GLU A 69 8.03 14.06 -13.57
C GLU A 69 9.38 13.87 -14.29
N LYS A 70 10.01 12.70 -14.19
CA LYS A 70 11.29 12.41 -14.86
C LYS A 70 11.12 11.88 -16.28
N GLU A 71 9.94 11.38 -16.61
CA GLU A 71 9.63 10.77 -17.92
C GLU A 71 8.93 11.73 -18.88
N GLY A 72 8.48 12.90 -18.41
CA GLY A 72 7.88 13.97 -19.22
C GLY A 72 8.86 15.09 -19.54
#